data_AF-A0A3E1ESJ2-F1
#
_entry.id   AF-A0A3E1ESJ2-F1
#
_cell.length_a   1.000
_cell.length_b   1.000
_cell.length_c   1.000
_cell.angle_alpha   90.00
_cell.angle_beta   90.00
_cell.angle_gamma   90.00
#
_symmetry.space_group_name_H-M   'P 1'
#
loop_
_entity.id
_entity.type
_entity.pdbx_description
1 polymer ?
#
loop_
_entity_poly.entity_id
_entity_poly.type
_entity_poly.pdbx_seq_one_letter_code
_entity_poly.pdbx_strand_id
1 'polypeptide(L)'
;MSLTAGFPAPVASSALLFSAYLTSALQVTWPMGEKLMAAGLVTVLTGAHLVSVRASGRFQTVITGAKVVLMGGLIVVGMVAGGAGEVRFVPVAGDGALVAGPGFVLALFYVMFAYAGWNAACYVAGEVEDPQRNVPRALLLGTGLVMVLYTLLNAAMLRAAPLAELAGRPDPAVVAAGRWFGPAGGGVVGLLVAAGLVSTVSAMTWTGPRVAQAMGRDCAALGFLGATTREGVPRTAVLVQYVLVLALIFSSTVEQLMIRTEFVLQVFLLLTVWGVVKLRRSDPMMERPYRAWGYPVTTVLFLAATGMIMGIMVRQRPDEAKWGAGLVMIGVLVYLFSKSGEGKGKKR
;
A
#
# COMPACT_ATOMS: atom_id res chain seq x y z
N MET A 1 0.59 -2.33 -14.20
CA MET A 1 0.74 -2.21 -12.74
C MET A 1 0.12 -0.92 -12.21
N SER A 2 0.72 0.25 -12.49
CA SER A 2 0.29 1.52 -11.88
C SER A 2 -1.16 1.90 -12.18
N LEU A 3 -1.63 1.68 -13.41
CA LEU A 3 -3.00 2.00 -13.84
C LEU A 3 -4.10 1.19 -13.12
N THR A 4 -3.76 0.12 -12.40
CA THR A 4 -4.74 -0.79 -11.78
C THR A 4 -4.35 -1.18 -10.36
N ALA A 5 -3.37 -2.07 -10.20
CA ALA A 5 -2.92 -2.57 -8.90
C ALA A 5 -2.16 -1.49 -8.09
N GLY A 6 -1.44 -0.59 -8.74
CA GLY A 6 -0.57 0.38 -8.05
C GLY A 6 -1.31 1.54 -7.38
N PHE A 7 -2.49 1.94 -7.89
CA PHE A 7 -3.24 3.07 -7.35
C PHE A 7 -4.74 2.78 -7.16
N PRO A 8 -5.53 2.38 -8.18
CA PRO A 8 -6.95 2.10 -7.97
C PRO A 8 -7.26 1.09 -6.86
N ALA A 9 -6.52 -0.02 -6.77
CA ALA A 9 -6.77 -1.02 -5.75
C ALA A 9 -6.45 -0.53 -4.31
N PRO A 10 -5.30 0.12 -4.05
CA PRO A 10 -5.05 0.81 -2.78
C PRO A 10 -6.06 1.90 -2.42
N VAL A 11 -6.56 2.67 -3.39
CA VAL A 11 -7.63 3.66 -3.17
C VAL A 11 -8.91 2.95 -2.73
N ALA A 12 -9.32 1.91 -3.43
CA ALA A 12 -10.50 1.12 -3.11
C ALA A 12 -10.39 0.45 -1.73
N SER A 13 -9.25 -0.16 -1.41
CA SER A 13 -9.03 -0.81 -0.11
C SER A 13 -9.04 0.20 1.03
N SER A 14 -8.40 1.37 0.85
CA SER A 14 -8.39 2.43 1.86
C SER A 14 -9.78 3.04 2.07
N ALA A 15 -10.57 3.18 1.00
CA ALA A 15 -11.95 3.68 1.09
C ALA A 15 -12.89 2.68 1.78
N LEU A 16 -12.72 1.38 1.52
CA LEU A 16 -13.47 0.33 2.22
C LEU A 16 -13.10 0.23 3.70
N LEU A 17 -11.80 0.34 4.04
CA LEU A 17 -11.35 0.41 5.43
C LEU A 17 -11.90 1.68 6.11
N PHE A 18 -11.93 2.81 5.42
CA PHE A 18 -12.54 4.03 5.94
C PHE A 18 -13.98 3.77 6.36
N SER A 19 -14.77 3.13 5.49
CA SER A 19 -16.14 2.79 5.79
C SER A 19 -16.25 1.84 6.98
N ALA A 20 -15.44 0.78 7.04
CA ALA A 20 -15.46 -0.18 8.14
C ALA A 20 -15.14 0.45 9.50
N TYR A 21 -14.16 1.36 9.56
CA TYR A 21 -13.86 2.11 10.77
C TYR A 21 -14.97 3.11 11.12
N LEU A 22 -15.58 3.76 10.13
CA LEU A 22 -16.66 4.73 10.34
C LEU A 22 -17.96 4.06 10.81
N THR A 23 -18.35 2.94 10.20
CA THR A 23 -19.54 2.17 10.60
C THR A 23 -19.37 1.57 11.99
N SER A 24 -18.18 1.06 12.31
CA SER A 24 -17.84 0.58 13.66
C SER A 24 -17.92 1.70 14.69
N ALA A 25 -17.37 2.88 14.37
CA ALA A 25 -17.39 4.03 15.28
C ALA A 25 -18.80 4.56 15.56
N LEU A 26 -19.66 4.58 14.54
CA LEU A 26 -21.04 5.05 14.66
C LEU A 26 -22.01 3.95 15.12
N GLN A 27 -21.55 2.70 15.19
CA GLN A 27 -22.36 1.52 15.48
C GLN A 27 -23.56 1.36 14.53
N VAL A 28 -23.37 1.69 13.24
CA VAL A 28 -24.44 1.59 12.24
C VAL A 28 -24.06 0.60 11.14
N THR A 29 -24.94 -0.35 10.86
CA THR A 29 -24.77 -1.36 9.82
C THR A 29 -26.04 -1.47 8.97
N TRP A 30 -25.90 -1.35 7.66
CA TRP A 30 -26.98 -1.65 6.70
C TRP A 30 -26.42 -2.33 5.44
N PRO A 31 -27.27 -3.07 4.68
CA PRO A 31 -26.82 -3.76 3.48
C PRO A 31 -26.14 -2.82 2.48
N MET A 32 -24.96 -3.21 2.00
CA MET A 32 -24.14 -2.41 1.07
C MET A 32 -23.63 -1.07 1.62
N GLY A 33 -23.87 -0.75 2.91
CA GLY A 33 -23.55 0.56 3.47
C GLY A 33 -22.08 0.93 3.36
N GLU A 34 -21.18 0.00 3.69
CA GLU A 34 -19.74 0.26 3.60
C GLU A 34 -19.27 0.54 2.17
N LYS A 35 -19.78 -0.21 1.19
CA LYS A 35 -19.43 -0.03 -0.22
C LYS A 35 -19.97 1.29 -0.76
N LEU A 36 -21.20 1.68 -0.40
CA LEU A 36 -21.78 2.96 -0.79
C LEU A 36 -21.06 4.15 -0.15
N MET A 37 -20.68 4.04 1.13
CA MET A 37 -19.87 5.05 1.82
C MET A 37 -18.47 5.19 1.21
N ALA A 38 -17.83 4.07 0.86
CA ALA A 38 -16.52 4.06 0.21
C ALA A 38 -16.59 4.71 -1.18
N ALA A 39 -17.60 4.33 -1.97
CA ALA A 39 -17.87 4.95 -3.26
C ALA A 39 -18.14 6.45 -3.13
N GLY A 40 -18.99 6.85 -2.18
CA GLY A 40 -19.29 8.25 -1.89
C GLY A 40 -18.05 9.07 -1.55
N LEU A 41 -17.19 8.56 -0.66
CA LEU A 41 -15.92 9.19 -0.32
C LEU A 41 -15.04 9.41 -1.56
N VAL A 42 -14.86 8.36 -2.38
CA VAL A 42 -14.05 8.43 -3.60
C VAL A 42 -14.64 9.44 -4.58
N THR A 43 -15.97 9.46 -4.76
CA THR A 43 -16.66 10.42 -5.65
C THR A 43 -16.43 11.86 -5.20
N VAL A 44 -16.61 12.15 -3.92
CA VAL A 44 -16.42 13.50 -3.35
C VAL A 44 -14.97 13.95 -3.54
N LEU A 45 -14.00 13.09 -3.20
CA LEU A 45 -12.59 13.43 -3.33
C LEU A 45 -12.15 13.58 -4.78
N THR A 46 -12.66 12.73 -5.68
CA THR A 46 -12.40 12.85 -7.12
C THR A 46 -12.94 14.17 -7.66
N GLY A 47 -14.17 14.53 -7.30
CA GLY A 47 -14.78 15.82 -7.68
C GLY A 47 -13.97 17.01 -7.17
N ALA A 48 -13.52 16.98 -5.91
CA ALA A 48 -12.69 18.03 -5.34
C ALA A 48 -11.35 18.20 -6.11
N HIS A 49 -10.68 17.09 -6.43
CA HIS A 49 -9.41 17.11 -7.18
C HIS A 49 -9.56 17.53 -8.65
N LEU A 50 -10.76 17.42 -9.23
CA LEU A 50 -11.04 17.94 -10.57
C LEU A 50 -11.18 19.48 -10.60
N VAL A 51 -11.49 20.12 -9.46
CA VAL A 51 -11.77 21.56 -9.38
C VAL A 51 -10.55 22.37 -8.92
N SER A 52 -9.83 21.95 -7.88
CA SER A 52 -8.66 22.71 -7.36
C SER A 52 -7.72 21.83 -6.56
N VAL A 53 -6.40 21.99 -6.80
CA VAL A 53 -5.40 21.07 -6.24
C VAL A 53 -4.26 21.75 -5.49
N ARG A 54 -4.47 23.00 -5.07
CA ARG A 54 -3.41 23.79 -4.43
C ARG A 54 -3.26 23.56 -2.92
N ALA A 55 -4.10 22.73 -2.29
CA ALA A 55 -4.12 22.55 -0.83
C ALA A 55 -3.58 21.20 -0.30
N SER A 56 -3.10 20.30 -1.16
CA SER A 56 -2.86 18.89 -0.76
C SER A 56 -1.64 18.70 0.17
N GLY A 57 -0.51 19.37 -0.07
CA GLY A 57 0.75 19.08 0.66
C GLY A 57 0.67 19.29 2.18
N ARG A 58 0.27 20.49 2.63
CA ARG A 58 0.16 20.82 4.06
C ARG A 58 -0.85 19.93 4.79
N PHE A 59 -1.98 19.66 4.15
CA PHE A 59 -3.01 18.77 4.68
C PHE A 59 -2.47 17.35 4.92
N GLN A 60 -1.71 16.81 3.96
CA GLN A 60 -1.08 15.49 4.10
C GLN A 60 -0.06 15.45 5.24
N THR A 61 0.77 16.48 5.38
CA THR A 61 1.76 16.54 6.47
C THR A 61 1.08 16.58 7.84
N VAL A 62 0.07 17.44 8.01
CA VAL A 62 -0.66 17.56 9.28
C VAL A 62 -1.35 16.25 9.66
N ILE A 63 -2.05 15.60 8.72
CA ILE A 63 -2.72 14.33 9.01
C ILE A 63 -1.71 13.22 9.26
N THR A 64 -0.58 13.19 8.56
CA THR A 64 0.48 12.21 8.83
C THR A 64 1.03 12.37 10.25
N GLY A 65 1.29 13.61 10.69
CA GLY A 65 1.68 13.89 12.07
C GLY A 65 0.61 13.42 13.08
N ALA A 66 -0.66 13.74 12.82
CA ALA A 66 -1.77 13.32 13.68
C ALA A 66 -1.89 11.78 13.78
N LYS A 67 -1.67 11.05 12.68
CA LYS A 67 -1.64 9.58 12.67
C LYS A 67 -0.53 9.03 13.56
N VAL A 68 0.68 9.59 13.46
CA VAL A 68 1.82 9.15 14.29
C VAL A 68 1.55 9.44 15.78
N VAL A 69 0.98 10.61 16.11
CA VAL A 69 0.59 10.95 17.48
C VAL A 69 -0.47 9.98 18.00
N LEU A 70 -1.49 9.66 17.20
CA LEU A 70 -2.51 8.67 17.57
C LEU A 70 -1.88 7.30 17.85
N MET A 71 -1.01 6.80 16.96
CA MET A 71 -0.31 5.54 17.17
C MET A 71 0.53 5.57 18.45
N GLY A 72 1.31 6.63 18.67
CA GLY A 72 2.12 6.81 19.87
C GLY A 72 1.27 6.81 21.15
N GLY A 73 0.13 7.51 21.14
CA GLY A 73 -0.80 7.51 22.26
C GLY A 73 -1.37 6.12 22.57
N LEU A 74 -1.82 5.39 21.55
CA LEU A 74 -2.33 4.02 21.73
C LEU A 74 -1.23 3.06 22.20
N ILE A 75 0.00 3.22 21.72
CA ILE A 75 1.15 2.45 22.19
C ILE A 75 1.38 2.72 23.68
N VAL A 76 1.48 3.99 24.09
CA VAL A 76 1.71 4.34 25.51
C VAL A 76 0.61 3.78 26.40
N VAL A 77 -0.66 3.96 26.01
CA VAL A 77 -1.80 3.44 26.77
C VAL A 77 -1.73 1.91 26.87
N GLY A 78 -1.55 1.21 25.75
CA GLY A 78 -1.49 -0.25 25.76
C GLY A 78 -0.27 -0.82 26.47
N MET A 79 0.83 -0.07 26.54
CA MET A 79 2.04 -0.46 27.27
C MET A 79 1.95 -0.15 28.78
N VAL A 80 1.21 0.87 29.19
CA VAL A 80 1.06 1.25 30.61
C VAL A 80 -0.17 0.61 31.26
N ALA A 81 -1.35 0.76 30.66
CA ALA A 81 -2.61 0.31 31.24
C ALA A 81 -2.80 -1.22 31.17
N GLY A 82 -2.17 -1.87 30.19
CA GLY A 82 -2.38 -3.30 29.93
C GLY A 82 -3.82 -3.62 29.51
N GLY A 83 -4.27 -4.84 29.80
CA GLY A 83 -5.61 -5.31 29.45
C GLY A 83 -5.74 -6.81 29.66
N ALA A 84 -6.77 -7.40 29.06
CA ALA A 84 -7.08 -8.83 29.23
C ALA A 84 -6.18 -9.76 28.38
N GLY A 85 -5.35 -9.20 27.50
CA GLY A 85 -4.49 -9.98 26.63
C GLY A 85 -3.06 -10.10 27.15
N GLU A 86 -2.45 -11.26 26.91
CA GLU A 86 -1.04 -11.52 27.24
C GLU A 86 -0.16 -11.34 26.01
N VAL A 87 0.94 -10.60 26.17
CA VAL A 87 2.02 -10.51 25.16
C VAL A 87 3.33 -10.86 25.82
N ARG A 88 4.05 -11.80 25.20
CA ARG A 88 5.40 -12.20 25.60
C ARG A 88 6.36 -11.78 24.50
N PHE A 89 7.42 -11.08 24.87
CA PHE A 89 8.48 -10.65 23.94
C PHE A 89 9.61 -11.68 23.83
N VAL A 90 9.50 -12.79 24.55
CA VAL A 90 10.43 -13.91 24.50
C VAL A 90 9.75 -15.12 23.85
N PRO A 91 10.45 -15.86 22.98
CA PRO A 91 9.89 -17.06 22.36
C PRO A 91 9.46 -18.08 23.42
N VAL A 92 8.31 -18.72 23.19
CA VAL A 92 7.80 -19.82 23.99
C VAL A 92 7.78 -21.13 23.20
N ALA A 93 7.57 -22.24 23.89
CA ALA A 93 7.47 -23.55 23.26
C ALA A 93 6.34 -23.56 22.21
N GLY A 94 6.67 -23.97 20.98
CA GLY A 94 5.74 -23.99 19.85
C GLY A 94 5.93 -22.86 18.83
N ASP A 95 6.58 -21.75 19.20
CA ASP A 95 6.77 -20.59 18.29
C ASP A 95 7.60 -20.95 17.06
N GLY A 96 8.60 -21.82 17.20
CA GLY A 96 9.40 -22.29 16.07
C GLY A 96 8.57 -23.01 15.00
N ALA A 97 7.56 -23.79 15.41
CA ALA A 97 6.65 -24.46 14.49
C ALA A 97 5.70 -23.47 13.80
N LEU A 98 5.28 -22.41 14.51
CA LEU A 98 4.48 -21.33 13.91
C LEU A 98 5.28 -20.60 12.83
N VAL A 99 6.54 -20.24 13.10
CA VAL A 99 7.43 -19.54 12.15
C VAL A 99 7.74 -20.41 10.93
N ALA A 100 7.96 -21.71 11.13
CA ALA A 100 8.18 -22.66 10.02
C ALA A 100 6.90 -22.99 9.23
N GLY A 101 5.72 -22.62 9.75
CA GLY A 101 4.43 -22.96 9.18
C GLY A 101 4.02 -22.10 7.97
N PRO A 102 3.14 -22.61 7.11
CA PRO A 102 2.64 -21.89 5.94
C PRO A 102 1.82 -20.63 6.31
N GLY A 103 1.25 -20.58 7.51
CA GLY A 103 0.53 -19.42 8.03
C GLY A 103 1.44 -18.22 8.29
N PHE A 104 2.69 -18.45 8.70
CA PHE A 104 3.67 -17.37 8.89
C PHE A 104 3.99 -16.67 7.57
N VAL A 105 4.18 -17.44 6.50
CA VAL A 105 4.45 -16.88 5.17
C VAL A 105 3.26 -16.09 4.64
N LEU A 106 2.03 -16.56 4.88
CA LEU A 106 0.84 -15.79 4.54
C LEU A 106 0.73 -14.50 5.38
N ALA A 107 1.11 -14.53 6.66
CA ALA A 107 1.15 -13.33 7.49
C ALA A 107 2.20 -12.33 6.99
N LEU A 108 3.39 -12.79 6.58
CA LEU A 108 4.43 -11.95 5.99
C LEU A 108 3.92 -11.17 4.78
N PHE A 109 3.02 -11.74 3.99
CA PHE A 109 2.42 -11.06 2.86
C PHE A 109 1.62 -9.82 3.28
N TYR A 110 0.76 -9.94 4.30
CA TYR A 110 0.01 -8.80 4.85
C TYR A 110 0.95 -7.77 5.49
N VAL A 111 2.02 -8.23 6.14
CA VAL A 111 3.08 -7.36 6.66
C VAL A 111 3.74 -6.60 5.51
N MET A 112 4.14 -7.25 4.41
CA MET A 112 4.75 -6.57 3.26
C MET A 112 3.85 -5.47 2.69
N PHE A 113 2.54 -5.73 2.58
CA PHE A 113 1.58 -4.71 2.16
C PHE A 113 1.51 -3.53 3.16
N ALA A 114 1.53 -3.79 4.46
CA ALA A 114 1.52 -2.74 5.48
C ALA A 114 2.76 -1.83 5.40
N TYR A 115 3.90 -2.35 4.95
CA TYR A 115 5.15 -1.61 4.76
C TYR A 115 5.34 -1.12 3.32
N ALA A 116 4.35 -1.29 2.44
CA ALA A 116 4.43 -0.81 1.07
C ALA A 116 4.63 0.72 1.03
N GLY A 117 5.35 1.19 0.01
CA GLY A 117 5.69 2.61 -0.16
C GLY A 117 7.00 3.04 0.50
N TRP A 118 7.73 2.13 1.14
CA TRP A 118 9.08 2.40 1.67
C TRP A 118 10.02 2.98 0.61
N ASN A 119 9.85 2.61 -0.65
CA ASN A 119 10.67 3.05 -1.78
C ASN A 119 10.31 4.45 -2.32
N ALA A 120 9.36 5.17 -1.70
CA ALA A 120 8.94 6.50 -2.16
C ALA A 120 10.08 7.53 -2.14
N ALA A 121 11.03 7.43 -1.20
CA ALA A 121 12.20 8.30 -1.14
C ALA A 121 13.07 8.20 -2.41
N CYS A 122 13.03 7.07 -3.12
CA CYS A 122 13.77 6.88 -4.36
C CYS A 122 13.19 7.71 -5.52
N TYR A 123 11.89 8.03 -5.50
CA TYR A 123 11.24 8.77 -6.59
C TYR A 123 11.66 10.24 -6.64
N VAL A 124 12.08 10.79 -5.50
CA VAL A 124 12.54 12.17 -5.36
C VAL A 124 14.05 12.26 -5.15
N ALA A 125 14.79 11.17 -5.42
CA ALA A 125 16.24 11.14 -5.23
C ALA A 125 16.99 12.24 -6.01
N GLY A 126 16.44 12.70 -7.14
CA GLY A 126 17.01 13.82 -7.91
C GLY A 126 16.84 15.21 -7.27
N GLU A 127 15.95 15.34 -6.29
CA GLU A 127 15.68 16.59 -5.56
C GLU A 127 16.32 16.58 -4.16
N VAL A 128 16.88 15.45 -3.73
CA VAL A 128 17.50 15.27 -2.41
C VAL A 128 18.96 15.72 -2.46
N GLU A 129 19.34 16.56 -1.51
CA GLU A 129 20.74 16.93 -1.28
C GLU A 129 21.56 15.69 -0.88
N ASP A 130 22.74 15.49 -1.47
CA ASP A 130 23.60 14.31 -1.29
C ASP A 130 22.81 12.96 -1.30
N PRO A 131 22.19 12.60 -2.45
CA PRO A 131 21.27 11.48 -2.51
C PRO A 131 21.95 10.13 -2.26
N GLN A 132 23.26 10.04 -2.50
CA GLN A 132 24.06 8.83 -2.25
C GLN A 132 24.08 8.45 -0.77
N ARG A 133 23.98 9.44 0.13
CA ARG A 133 23.96 9.23 1.59
C ARG A 133 22.57 9.37 2.17
N ASN A 134 21.82 10.38 1.74
CA ASN A 134 20.56 10.74 2.37
C ASN A 134 19.40 9.83 1.94
N VAL A 135 19.36 9.35 0.69
CA VAL A 135 18.31 8.39 0.28
C VAL A 135 18.42 7.07 1.05
N PRO A 136 19.59 6.38 1.13
CA PRO A 136 19.70 5.17 1.92
C PRO A 136 19.37 5.36 3.41
N ARG A 137 19.78 6.49 4.00
CA ARG A 137 19.45 6.82 5.40
C ARG A 137 17.96 7.03 5.60
N ALA A 138 17.30 7.76 4.70
CA ALA A 138 15.86 7.98 4.75
C ALA A 138 15.08 6.65 4.67
N LEU A 139 15.52 5.74 3.78
CA LEU A 139 14.94 4.39 3.69
C LEU A 139 15.13 3.60 4.98
N LEU A 140 16.35 3.52 5.50
CA LEU A 140 16.64 2.71 6.70
C LEU A 140 16.00 3.27 7.97
N LEU A 141 16.14 4.58 8.23
CA LEU A 141 15.61 5.22 9.42
C LEU A 141 14.08 5.31 9.37
N GLY A 142 13.52 5.64 8.20
CA GLY A 142 12.08 5.70 8.00
C GLY A 142 11.42 4.34 8.18
N THR A 143 11.92 3.30 7.50
CA THR A 143 11.41 1.94 7.64
C THR A 143 11.64 1.39 9.05
N GLY A 144 12.78 1.68 9.67
CA GLY A 144 13.07 1.28 11.06
C GLY A 144 12.11 1.91 12.08
N LEU A 145 11.80 3.19 11.95
CA LEU A 145 10.81 3.86 12.79
C LEU A 145 9.41 3.24 12.62
N VAL A 146 8.98 3.04 11.38
CA VAL A 146 7.69 2.38 11.09
C VAL A 146 7.66 0.98 11.68
N MET A 147 8.78 0.25 11.62
CA MET A 147 8.90 -1.08 12.20
C MET A 147 8.64 -1.09 13.70
N VAL A 148 9.30 -0.18 14.43
CA VAL A 148 9.09 -0.05 15.88
C VAL A 148 7.64 0.32 16.19
N LEU A 149 7.09 1.32 15.50
CA LEU A 149 5.72 1.77 15.73
C LEU A 149 4.69 0.67 15.46
N TYR A 150 4.79 -0.03 14.33
CA TYR A 150 3.83 -1.06 13.96
C TYR A 150 3.91 -2.28 14.88
N THR A 151 5.12 -2.72 15.25
CA THR A 151 5.28 -3.84 16.18
C THR A 151 4.76 -3.48 17.57
N LEU A 152 5.09 -2.30 18.09
CA LEU A 152 4.59 -1.85 19.40
C LEU A 152 3.08 -1.62 19.40
N LEU A 153 2.51 -1.11 18.30
CA LEU A 153 1.06 -0.94 18.20
C LEU A 153 0.33 -2.28 18.20
N ASN A 154 0.85 -3.28 17.47
CA ASN A 154 0.29 -4.64 17.54
C ASN A 154 0.41 -5.24 18.94
N ALA A 155 1.55 -5.06 19.61
CA ALA A 155 1.73 -5.50 21.00
C ALA A 155 0.75 -4.79 21.95
N ALA A 156 0.56 -3.48 21.80
CA ALA A 156 -0.42 -2.72 22.57
C ALA A 156 -1.84 -3.27 22.38
N MET A 157 -2.25 -3.52 21.13
CA MET A 157 -3.57 -4.07 20.83
C MET A 157 -3.77 -5.48 21.38
N LEU A 158 -2.76 -6.35 21.27
CA LEU A 158 -2.78 -7.69 21.85
C LEU A 158 -2.76 -7.70 23.37
N ARG A 159 -2.25 -6.65 24.03
CA ARG A 159 -2.40 -6.49 25.49
C ARG A 159 -3.80 -6.01 25.88
N ALA A 160 -4.44 -5.22 25.02
CA ALA A 160 -5.78 -4.69 25.28
C ALA A 160 -6.85 -5.78 25.34
N ALA A 161 -6.84 -6.68 24.35
CA ALA A 161 -7.90 -7.66 24.12
C ALA A 161 -7.32 -9.04 23.74
N PRO A 162 -8.01 -10.15 24.08
CA PRO A 162 -7.65 -11.48 23.62
C PRO A 162 -7.63 -11.58 22.09
N LEU A 163 -6.73 -12.40 21.54
CA LEU A 163 -6.58 -12.58 20.09
C LEU A 163 -7.91 -12.93 19.39
N ALA A 164 -8.76 -13.71 20.04
CA ALA A 164 -10.07 -14.11 19.50
C ALA A 164 -11.02 -12.92 19.23
N GLU A 165 -10.87 -11.80 19.95
CA GLU A 165 -11.67 -10.59 19.74
C GLU A 165 -11.10 -9.66 18.67
N LEU A 166 -9.84 -9.86 18.31
CA LEU A 166 -9.14 -9.09 17.27
C LEU A 166 -9.16 -9.83 15.92
N ALA A 167 -9.11 -11.16 15.95
CA ALA A 167 -9.06 -12.00 14.77
C ALA A 167 -10.29 -11.77 13.88
N GLY A 168 -10.05 -11.58 12.58
CA GLY A 168 -11.11 -11.36 11.59
C GLY A 168 -11.79 -9.99 11.64
N ARG A 169 -11.43 -9.10 12.58
CA ARG A 169 -11.99 -7.75 12.66
C ARG A 169 -11.26 -6.81 11.69
N PRO A 170 -11.98 -6.00 10.90
CA PRO A 170 -11.36 -4.98 10.05
C PRO A 170 -10.85 -3.77 10.85
N ASP A 171 -11.31 -3.61 12.09
CA ASP A 171 -11.14 -2.45 12.95
C ASP A 171 -10.51 -2.79 14.33
N PRO A 172 -9.39 -3.53 14.38
CA PRO A 172 -8.88 -4.05 15.66
C PRO A 172 -8.46 -2.94 16.64
N ALA A 173 -8.10 -1.75 16.15
CA ALA A 173 -7.78 -0.60 17.02
C ALA A 173 -9.01 -0.07 17.77
N VAL A 174 -10.22 -0.18 17.20
CA VAL A 174 -11.48 0.17 17.87
C VAL A 174 -11.77 -0.80 19.00
N VAL A 175 -11.49 -2.11 18.81
CA VAL A 175 -11.59 -3.12 19.89
C VAL A 175 -10.72 -2.72 21.06
N ALA A 176 -9.43 -2.48 20.79
CA ALA A 176 -8.42 -2.21 21.81
C ALA A 176 -8.76 -0.93 22.59
N ALA A 177 -9.09 0.14 21.86
CA ALA A 177 -9.53 1.40 22.47
C ALA A 177 -10.83 1.23 23.26
N GLY A 178 -11.76 0.39 22.80
CA GLY A 178 -12.98 0.04 23.53
C GLY A 178 -12.71 -0.62 24.88
N ARG A 179 -11.66 -1.44 24.98
CA ARG A 179 -11.22 -2.05 26.25
C ARG A 179 -10.58 -1.05 27.21
N TRP A 180 -9.86 -0.06 26.71
CA TRP A 180 -9.18 0.94 27.54
C TRP A 180 -10.09 2.09 27.97
N PHE A 181 -10.96 2.55 27.08
CA PHE A 181 -11.70 3.81 27.21
C PHE A 181 -13.23 3.63 27.14
N GLY A 182 -13.69 2.38 27.11
CA GLY A 182 -15.09 2.04 26.90
C GLY A 182 -15.57 2.27 25.45
N PRO A 183 -16.85 1.97 25.15
CA PRO A 183 -17.39 2.05 23.79
C PRO A 183 -17.21 3.41 23.12
N ALA A 184 -17.37 4.50 23.88
CA ALA A 184 -17.20 5.85 23.37
C ALA A 184 -15.77 6.14 22.92
N GLY A 185 -14.76 5.71 23.69
CA GLY A 185 -13.36 5.88 23.31
C GLY A 185 -12.96 5.00 22.12
N GLY A 186 -13.53 3.79 22.02
CA GLY A 186 -13.46 2.97 20.80
C GLY A 186 -13.99 3.74 19.57
N GLY A 187 -15.16 4.35 19.69
CA GLY A 187 -15.75 5.17 18.64
C GLY A 187 -14.89 6.36 18.23
N VAL A 188 -14.33 7.09 19.20
CA VAL A 188 -13.41 8.21 18.93
C VAL A 188 -12.18 7.75 18.14
N VAL A 189 -11.54 6.66 18.55
CA VAL A 189 -10.39 6.09 17.82
C VAL A 189 -10.81 5.66 16.41
N GLY A 190 -11.98 5.05 16.26
CA GLY A 190 -12.52 4.69 14.96
C GLY A 190 -12.69 5.89 14.02
N LEU A 191 -13.24 7.00 14.52
CA LEU A 191 -13.38 8.25 13.75
C LEU A 191 -12.02 8.85 13.38
N LEU A 192 -11.04 8.82 14.28
CA LEU A 192 -9.69 9.32 14.00
C LEU A 192 -8.97 8.49 12.94
N VAL A 193 -9.10 7.16 12.98
CA VAL A 193 -8.55 6.26 11.96
C VAL A 193 -9.26 6.47 10.61
N ALA A 194 -10.59 6.57 10.61
CA ALA A 194 -11.36 6.88 9.41
C ALA A 194 -10.94 8.23 8.80
N ALA A 195 -10.84 9.30 9.59
CA ALA A 195 -10.34 10.59 9.12
C ALA A 195 -8.91 10.49 8.55
N GLY A 196 -8.05 9.68 9.17
CA GLY A 196 -6.74 9.34 8.64
C GLY A 196 -6.79 8.68 7.26
N LEU A 197 -7.72 7.75 7.02
CA LEU A 197 -7.86 7.06 5.74
C LEU A 197 -8.34 7.98 4.61
N VAL A 198 -9.14 9.02 4.90
CA VAL A 198 -9.53 10.07 3.93
C VAL A 198 -8.31 10.71 3.29
N SER A 199 -7.26 11.03 4.08
CA SER A 199 -6.03 11.60 3.55
C SER A 199 -5.30 10.65 2.59
N THR A 200 -5.27 9.35 2.89
CA THR A 200 -4.64 8.33 2.05
C THR A 200 -5.39 8.18 0.73
N VAL A 201 -6.72 8.06 0.77
CA VAL A 201 -7.59 8.00 -0.42
C VAL A 201 -7.36 9.24 -1.28
N SER A 202 -7.34 10.43 -0.67
CA SER A 202 -7.09 11.70 -1.36
C SER A 202 -5.70 11.75 -2.02
N ALA A 203 -4.63 11.35 -1.32
CA ALA A 203 -3.27 11.33 -1.85
C ALA A 203 -3.13 10.43 -3.09
N MET A 204 -3.69 9.23 -3.02
CA MET A 204 -3.59 8.23 -4.09
C MET A 204 -4.52 8.56 -5.27
N THR A 205 -5.67 9.18 -5.01
CA THR A 205 -6.58 9.71 -6.03
C THR A 205 -5.91 10.79 -6.87
N TRP A 206 -4.99 11.55 -6.27
CA TRP A 206 -4.22 12.57 -6.97
C TRP A 206 -2.97 12.03 -7.67
N THR A 207 -2.23 11.13 -7.03
CA THR A 207 -0.93 10.66 -7.52
C THR A 207 -1.09 9.69 -8.69
N GLY A 208 -2.06 8.77 -8.62
CA GLY A 208 -2.24 7.74 -9.63
C GLY A 208 -2.51 8.27 -11.05
N PRO A 209 -3.41 9.26 -11.26
CA PRO A 209 -3.68 9.82 -12.57
C PRO A 209 -2.47 10.51 -13.20
N ARG A 210 -1.57 11.09 -12.40
CA ARG A 210 -0.32 11.70 -12.89
C ARG A 210 0.66 10.64 -13.42
N VAL A 211 0.73 9.48 -12.76
CA VAL A 211 1.52 8.35 -13.27
C VAL A 211 0.91 7.80 -14.56
N ALA A 212 -0.42 7.64 -14.60
CA ALA A 212 -1.13 7.23 -15.81
C ALA A 212 -0.95 8.24 -16.97
N GLN A 213 -0.91 9.53 -16.67
CA GLN A 213 -0.62 10.59 -17.64
C GLN A 213 0.80 10.48 -18.19
N ALA A 214 1.80 10.30 -17.32
CA ALA A 214 3.18 10.07 -17.77
C ALA A 214 3.28 8.84 -18.67
N MET A 215 2.64 7.72 -18.28
CA MET A 215 2.54 6.52 -19.12
C MET A 215 1.87 6.80 -20.47
N GLY A 216 0.84 7.64 -20.51
CA GLY A 216 0.18 8.03 -21.75
C GLY A 216 1.03 8.91 -22.67
N ARG A 217 2.01 9.65 -22.12
CA ARG A 217 2.97 10.41 -22.93
C ARG A 217 4.06 9.51 -23.51
N ASP A 218 4.44 8.47 -22.79
CA ASP A 218 5.51 7.55 -23.20
C ASP A 218 5.02 6.38 -24.05
N CYS A 219 3.75 5.97 -23.92
CA CYS A 219 3.17 4.86 -24.67
C CYS A 219 2.04 5.37 -25.58
N ALA A 220 2.25 5.33 -26.90
CA ALA A 220 1.24 5.74 -27.89
C ALA A 220 -0.11 5.04 -27.71
N ALA A 221 -0.11 3.75 -27.34
CA ALA A 221 -1.33 2.98 -27.07
C ALA A 221 -2.18 3.54 -25.91
N LEU A 222 -1.57 4.31 -25.01
CA LEU A 222 -2.20 4.97 -23.87
C LEU A 222 -2.28 6.49 -24.04
N GLY A 223 -2.08 7.00 -25.26
CA GLY A 223 -2.01 8.43 -25.57
C GLY A 223 -3.17 9.26 -25.03
N PHE A 224 -4.37 8.67 -24.99
CA PHE A 224 -5.58 9.32 -24.46
C PHE A 224 -5.48 9.68 -22.96
N LEU A 225 -4.63 9.01 -22.19
CA LEU A 225 -4.36 9.32 -20.77
C LEU A 225 -3.40 10.51 -20.61
N GLY A 226 -2.59 10.83 -21.63
CA GLY A 226 -1.58 11.88 -21.56
C GLY A 226 -2.12 13.31 -21.66
N ALA A 227 -3.38 13.47 -22.09
CA ALA A 227 -4.02 14.76 -22.30
C ALA A 227 -4.33 15.49 -20.97
N THR A 228 -4.13 16.81 -20.98
CA THR A 228 -4.41 17.70 -19.83
C THR A 228 -5.36 18.82 -20.21
N THR A 229 -6.06 19.36 -19.24
CA THR A 229 -6.82 20.60 -19.43
C THR A 229 -5.95 21.83 -19.26
N ARG A 230 -6.55 23.01 -19.48
CA ARG A 230 -5.85 24.30 -19.36
C ARG A 230 -5.23 24.50 -17.97
N GLU A 231 -5.84 23.90 -16.94
CA GLU A 231 -5.39 23.95 -15.55
C GLU A 231 -4.33 22.88 -15.20
N GLY A 232 -3.88 22.09 -16.18
CA GLY A 232 -2.87 21.04 -16.00
C GLY A 232 -3.40 19.73 -15.39
N VAL A 233 -4.72 19.56 -15.27
CA VAL A 233 -5.35 18.36 -14.69
C VAL A 233 -5.53 17.28 -15.78
N PRO A 234 -5.01 16.05 -15.59
CA PRO A 234 -5.21 14.95 -16.53
C PRO A 234 -6.60 14.31 -16.37
N ARG A 235 -7.66 15.03 -16.79
CA ARG A 235 -9.06 14.64 -16.53
C ARG A 235 -9.39 13.21 -16.96
N THR A 236 -8.93 12.78 -18.13
CA THR A 236 -9.19 11.41 -18.63
C THR A 236 -8.57 10.35 -17.72
N ALA A 237 -7.33 10.56 -17.27
CA ALA A 237 -6.66 9.64 -16.36
C ALA A 237 -7.35 9.58 -14.98
N VAL A 238 -7.85 10.73 -14.50
CA VAL A 238 -8.64 10.81 -13.25
C VAL A 238 -9.92 10.00 -13.38
N LEU A 239 -10.68 10.18 -14.47
CA LEU A 239 -11.93 9.47 -14.71
C LEU A 239 -11.73 7.97 -14.89
N VAL A 240 -10.69 7.54 -15.61
CA VAL A 240 -10.35 6.13 -15.77
C VAL A 240 -10.03 5.50 -14.41
N GLN A 241 -9.19 6.15 -13.61
CA GLN A 241 -8.90 5.68 -12.26
C GLN A 241 -10.16 5.61 -11.40
N TYR A 242 -11.01 6.64 -11.43
CA TYR A 242 -12.27 6.68 -10.68
C TYR A 242 -13.19 5.51 -11.03
N VAL A 243 -13.41 5.24 -12.31
CA VAL A 243 -14.25 4.11 -12.77
C VAL A 243 -13.65 2.78 -12.30
N LEU A 244 -12.33 2.60 -12.40
CA LEU A 244 -11.65 1.40 -11.92
C LEU A 244 -11.80 1.22 -10.40
N VAL A 245 -11.67 2.30 -9.63
CA VAL A 245 -11.85 2.27 -8.16
C VAL A 245 -13.27 1.86 -7.81
N LEU A 246 -14.30 2.43 -8.44
CA LEU A 246 -15.68 2.05 -8.20
C LEU A 246 -15.93 0.58 -8.54
N ALA A 247 -15.45 0.13 -9.70
CA ALA A 247 -15.57 -1.28 -10.10
C ALA A 247 -14.93 -2.21 -9.05
N LEU A 248 -13.77 -1.85 -8.52
CA LEU A 248 -13.07 -2.62 -7.47
C LEU A 248 -13.80 -2.61 -6.13
N ILE A 249 -14.36 -1.47 -5.70
CA ILE A 249 -15.17 -1.35 -4.47
C ILE A 249 -16.37 -2.30 -4.51
N PHE A 250 -17.06 -2.38 -5.65
CA PHE A 250 -18.25 -3.23 -5.75
C PHE A 250 -17.93 -4.71 -6.00
N SER A 251 -16.84 -5.02 -6.71
CA SER A 251 -16.48 -6.40 -7.11
C SER A 251 -15.60 -7.16 -6.14
N SER A 252 -14.92 -6.49 -5.20
CA SER A 252 -13.85 -7.11 -4.40
C SER A 252 -13.97 -6.80 -2.90
N THR A 253 -13.42 -7.68 -2.06
CA THR A 253 -13.24 -7.42 -0.62
C THR A 253 -11.92 -6.69 -0.34
N VAL A 254 -11.78 -6.09 0.84
CA VAL A 254 -10.51 -5.46 1.27
C VAL A 254 -9.36 -6.46 1.18
N GLU A 255 -9.56 -7.67 1.71
CA GLU A 255 -8.56 -8.74 1.68
C GLU A 255 -8.14 -9.07 0.24
N GLN A 256 -9.11 -9.27 -0.67
CA GLN A 256 -8.82 -9.56 -2.07
C GLN A 256 -8.04 -8.42 -2.75
N LEU A 257 -8.37 -7.16 -2.45
CA LEU A 257 -7.67 -6.00 -3.02
C LEU A 257 -6.23 -5.94 -2.54
N MET A 258 -5.99 -6.19 -1.24
CA MET A 258 -4.63 -6.27 -0.67
C MET A 258 -3.85 -7.40 -1.34
N ILE A 259 -4.42 -8.61 -1.41
CA ILE A 259 -3.81 -9.79 -2.02
C ILE A 259 -3.46 -9.57 -3.50
N ARG A 260 -4.41 -9.10 -4.31
CA ARG A 260 -4.18 -8.86 -5.74
C ARG A 260 -3.14 -7.76 -5.98
N THR A 261 -3.16 -6.71 -5.16
CA THR A 261 -2.21 -5.59 -5.29
C THR A 261 -0.80 -6.03 -4.96
N GLU A 262 -0.62 -6.66 -3.80
CA GLU A 262 0.68 -7.03 -3.29
C GLU A 262 1.32 -8.15 -4.12
N PHE A 263 0.55 -9.07 -4.71
CA PHE A 263 1.09 -10.02 -5.69
C PHE A 263 1.78 -9.29 -6.85
N VAL A 264 1.11 -8.31 -7.45
CA VAL A 264 1.66 -7.55 -8.58
C VAL A 264 2.87 -6.75 -8.14
N LEU A 265 2.81 -6.07 -6.98
CA LEU A 265 3.96 -5.34 -6.41
C LEU A 265 5.19 -6.25 -6.26
N GLN A 266 5.01 -7.46 -5.73
CA GLN A 266 6.09 -8.41 -5.50
C GLN A 266 6.70 -8.93 -6.80
N VAL A 267 5.89 -9.19 -7.85
CA VAL A 267 6.41 -9.55 -9.18
C VAL A 267 7.37 -8.47 -9.68
N PHE A 268 6.93 -7.20 -9.67
CA PHE A 268 7.77 -6.11 -10.17
C PHE A 268 8.98 -5.87 -9.28
N LEU A 269 8.84 -6.01 -7.96
CA LEU A 269 9.95 -5.86 -7.02
C LEU A 269 11.02 -6.95 -7.23
N LEU A 270 10.60 -8.20 -7.45
CA LEU A 270 11.49 -9.31 -7.78
C LEU A 270 12.23 -9.06 -9.09
N LEU A 271 11.53 -8.58 -10.12
CA LEU A 271 12.14 -8.21 -11.41
C LEU A 271 13.13 -7.04 -11.26
N THR A 272 12.79 -6.02 -10.46
CA THR A 272 13.68 -4.87 -10.20
C THR A 272 14.97 -5.32 -9.50
N VAL A 273 14.85 -6.14 -8.44
CA VAL A 273 16.02 -6.63 -7.70
C VAL A 273 16.85 -7.60 -8.54
N TRP A 274 16.21 -8.47 -9.33
CA TRP A 274 16.91 -9.30 -10.31
C TRP A 274 17.65 -8.45 -11.36
N GLY A 275 17.08 -7.31 -11.74
CA GLY A 275 17.73 -6.31 -12.59
C GLY A 275 19.10 -5.86 -12.07
N VAL A 276 19.28 -5.73 -10.75
CA VAL A 276 20.58 -5.40 -10.14
C VAL A 276 21.62 -6.50 -10.40
N VAL A 277 21.22 -7.78 -10.28
CA VAL A 277 22.10 -8.92 -10.56
C VAL A 277 22.45 -8.96 -12.05
N LYS A 278 21.47 -8.75 -12.92
CA LYS A 278 21.66 -8.70 -14.37
C LYS A 278 22.61 -7.57 -14.76
N LEU A 279 22.37 -6.35 -14.27
CA LEU A 279 23.15 -5.17 -14.64
C LEU A 279 24.60 -5.28 -14.17
N ARG A 280 24.86 -5.89 -13.02
CA ARG A 280 26.23 -6.14 -12.54
C ARG A 280 27.00 -7.14 -13.42
N ARG A 281 26.30 -8.02 -14.13
CA ARG A 281 26.91 -8.97 -15.08
C ARG A 281 27.03 -8.37 -16.48
N SER A 282 26.00 -7.66 -16.94
CA SER A 282 25.94 -7.13 -18.31
C SER A 282 26.71 -5.83 -18.48
N ASP A 283 26.79 -4.99 -17.44
CA ASP A 283 27.57 -3.76 -17.45
C ASP A 283 28.43 -3.63 -16.17
N PRO A 284 29.57 -4.34 -16.12
CA PRO A 284 30.43 -4.35 -14.93
C PRO A 284 31.08 -2.99 -14.66
N MET A 285 31.37 -2.20 -15.72
CA MET A 285 32.15 -0.97 -15.67
C MET A 285 31.33 0.28 -15.38
N MET A 286 30.00 0.22 -15.46
CA MET A 286 29.11 1.31 -15.05
C MET A 286 29.50 1.88 -13.68
N GLU A 287 29.64 3.21 -13.62
CA GLU A 287 29.88 3.93 -12.37
C GLU A 287 28.70 3.71 -11.41
N ARG A 288 29.00 3.36 -10.16
CA ARG A 288 27.99 3.06 -9.13
C ARG A 288 28.18 3.99 -7.93
N PRO A 289 27.58 5.19 -7.99
CA PRO A 289 27.52 6.16 -6.89
C PRO A 289 27.16 5.54 -5.54
N TYR A 290 26.23 4.59 -5.55
CA TYR A 290 25.88 3.77 -4.40
C TYR A 290 26.04 2.29 -4.73
N ARG A 291 26.66 1.53 -3.83
CA ARG A 291 26.78 0.07 -3.93
C ARG A 291 25.93 -0.57 -2.85
N ALA A 292 25.03 -1.46 -3.26
CA ALA A 292 24.18 -2.21 -2.34
C ALA A 292 25.02 -2.93 -1.28
N TRP A 293 24.76 -2.61 -0.01
CA TRP A 293 25.41 -3.21 1.13
C TRP A 293 25.15 -4.73 1.18
N GLY A 294 26.19 -5.50 1.49
CA GLY A 294 26.12 -6.97 1.58
C GLY A 294 25.84 -7.70 0.26
N TYR A 295 26.01 -7.04 -0.90
CA TYR A 295 25.92 -7.73 -2.19
C TYR A 295 27.03 -8.79 -2.33
N PRO A 296 26.74 -10.01 -2.83
CA PRO A 296 25.45 -10.46 -3.39
C PRO A 296 24.48 -11.07 -2.35
N VAL A 297 24.92 -11.33 -1.12
CA VAL A 297 24.15 -12.05 -0.09
C VAL A 297 22.78 -11.41 0.16
N THR A 298 22.73 -10.09 0.39
CA THR A 298 21.46 -9.37 0.66
C THR A 298 20.48 -9.46 -0.51
N THR A 299 21.00 -9.43 -1.74
CA THR A 299 20.19 -9.54 -2.96
C THR A 299 19.64 -10.95 -3.15
N VAL A 300 20.46 -11.97 -2.91
CA VAL A 300 20.03 -13.38 -2.99
C VAL A 300 19.01 -13.69 -1.90
N LEU A 301 19.23 -13.23 -0.67
CA LEU A 301 18.27 -13.39 0.42
C LEU A 301 16.93 -12.74 0.11
N PHE A 302 16.93 -11.53 -0.43
CA PHE A 302 15.71 -10.85 -0.85
C PHE A 302 14.96 -11.64 -1.93
N LEU A 303 15.66 -12.06 -3.00
CA LEU A 303 15.06 -12.83 -4.09
C LEU A 303 14.51 -14.18 -3.60
N ALA A 304 15.21 -14.86 -2.70
CA ALA A 304 14.78 -16.12 -2.12
C ALA A 304 13.52 -15.93 -1.24
N ALA A 305 13.53 -14.93 -0.35
CA ALA A 305 12.40 -14.64 0.54
C ALA A 305 11.15 -14.23 -0.26
N THR A 306 11.27 -13.28 -1.18
CA THR A 306 10.15 -12.86 -2.04
C THR A 306 9.66 -14.00 -2.92
N GLY A 307 10.57 -14.78 -3.51
CA GLY A 307 10.22 -15.94 -4.33
C GLY A 307 9.48 -17.02 -3.53
N MET A 308 9.88 -17.27 -2.29
CA MET A 308 9.20 -18.20 -1.38
C MET A 308 7.79 -17.70 -1.02
N ILE A 309 7.64 -16.43 -0.65
CA ILE A 309 6.34 -15.81 -0.33
C ILE A 309 5.40 -15.93 -1.54
N MET A 310 5.88 -15.54 -2.73
CA MET A 310 5.10 -15.65 -3.96
C MET A 310 4.73 -17.10 -4.28
N GLY A 311 5.67 -18.05 -4.13
CA GLY A 311 5.41 -19.47 -4.40
C GLY A 311 4.32 -20.05 -3.49
N ILE A 312 4.33 -19.70 -2.20
CA ILE A 312 3.30 -20.10 -1.24
C ILE A 312 1.97 -19.43 -1.57
N MET A 313 1.99 -18.16 -1.94
CA MET A 313 0.79 -17.42 -2.33
C MET A 313 0.09 -18.02 -3.55
N VAL A 314 0.84 -18.42 -4.58
CA VAL A 314 0.28 -19.10 -5.77
C VAL A 314 -0.44 -20.40 -5.38
N ARG A 315 0.04 -21.10 -4.35
CA ARG A 315 -0.58 -22.34 -3.86
C ARG A 315 -1.82 -22.07 -3.00
N GLN A 316 -1.79 -21.07 -2.14
CA GLN A 316 -2.87 -20.79 -1.19
C GLN A 316 -3.99 -19.92 -1.76
N ARG A 317 -3.65 -19.00 -2.67
CA ARG A 317 -4.54 -17.98 -3.27
C ARG A 317 -4.39 -17.98 -4.79
N PRO A 318 -4.68 -19.12 -5.47
CA PRO A 318 -4.39 -19.29 -6.88
C PRO A 318 -5.19 -18.34 -7.77
N ASP A 319 -6.41 -17.98 -7.40
CA ASP A 319 -7.27 -17.13 -8.22
C ASP A 319 -6.82 -15.67 -8.20
N GLU A 320 -6.39 -15.16 -7.04
CA GLU A 320 -5.77 -13.84 -6.94
C GLU A 320 -4.42 -13.78 -7.66
N ALA A 321 -3.62 -14.85 -7.58
CA ALA A 321 -2.38 -14.96 -8.33
C ALA A 321 -2.61 -14.97 -9.85
N LYS A 322 -3.62 -15.72 -10.35
CA LYS A 322 -4.03 -15.70 -11.76
C LYS A 322 -4.46 -14.31 -12.20
N TRP A 323 -5.23 -13.60 -11.36
CA TRP A 323 -5.67 -12.24 -11.66
C TRP A 323 -4.46 -11.29 -11.80
N GLY A 324 -3.53 -11.35 -10.85
CA GLY A 324 -2.31 -10.55 -10.90
C GLY A 324 -1.41 -10.89 -12.09
N ALA A 325 -1.24 -12.17 -12.41
CA ALA A 325 -0.49 -12.63 -13.58
C ALA A 325 -1.14 -12.16 -14.89
N GLY A 326 -2.47 -12.26 -15.00
CA GLY A 326 -3.23 -11.74 -16.14
C GLY A 326 -3.03 -10.24 -16.33
N LEU A 327 -3.03 -9.47 -15.25
CA LEU A 327 -2.74 -8.05 -15.28
C LEU A 327 -1.31 -7.74 -15.80
N VAL A 328 -0.31 -8.50 -15.34
CA VAL A 328 1.07 -8.38 -15.82
C VAL A 328 1.14 -8.69 -17.32
N MET A 329 0.50 -9.76 -17.77
CA MET A 329 0.44 -10.16 -19.18
C MET A 329 -0.22 -9.11 -20.06
N ILE A 330 -1.34 -8.51 -19.63
CA ILE A 330 -1.98 -7.39 -20.35
C ILE A 330 -1.00 -6.23 -20.49
N GLY A 331 -0.25 -5.89 -19.42
CA GLY A 331 0.77 -4.85 -19.47
C GLY A 331 1.86 -5.13 -20.52
N VAL A 332 2.33 -6.38 -20.59
CA VAL A 332 3.31 -6.82 -21.60
C VAL A 332 2.74 -6.70 -23.01
N LEU A 333 1.50 -7.14 -23.24
CA LEU A 333 0.85 -7.04 -24.54
C LEU A 333 0.71 -5.58 -24.99
N VAL A 334 0.22 -4.70 -24.11
CA VAL A 334 0.10 -3.26 -24.41
C VAL A 334 1.45 -2.65 -24.79
N TYR A 335 2.52 -3.00 -24.07
CA TYR A 335 3.88 -2.54 -24.39
C TYR A 335 4.34 -3.01 -25.79
N LEU A 336 4.14 -4.29 -26.11
CA LEU A 336 4.53 -4.85 -27.40
C LEU A 336 3.75 -4.22 -28.56
N PHE A 337 2.44 -4.00 -28.40
CA PHE A 337 1.62 -3.31 -29.40
C PHE A 337 2.05 -1.86 -29.61
N SER A 338 2.38 -1.13 -28.54
CA SER A 338 2.87 0.25 -28.64
C SER A 338 4.19 0.32 -29.42
N LYS A 339 5.15 -0.56 -29.12
CA LYS A 339 6.45 -0.63 -29.83
C LYS A 339 6.29 -1.00 -31.31
N SER A 340 5.33 -1.86 -31.63
CA SER A 340 5.05 -2.23 -33.03
C SER A 340 4.40 -1.08 -33.83
N GLY A 341 3.72 -0.13 -33.18
CA GLY A 341 3.14 1.05 -33.80
C GLY A 341 4.18 2.12 -34.17
N GLU A 342 5.16 2.35 -33.30
CA GLU A 342 6.25 3.33 -33.52
C GLU A 342 7.13 2.97 -34.72
N GLY A 343 7.34 1.67 -34.98
CA GLY A 343 8.09 1.19 -36.15
C GLY A 343 7.40 1.45 -37.51
N LYS A 344 6.08 1.68 -37.53
CA LYS A 344 5.32 1.99 -38.76
C LYS A 344 5.17 3.49 -39.02
N GLY A 345 5.32 4.33 -38.00
CA GLY A 345 5.22 5.80 -38.11
C GLY A 345 6.48 6.50 -38.65
N LYS A 346 7.66 5.88 -38.57
CA LYS A 346 8.93 6.43 -39.09
C LYS A 346 9.17 6.19 -40.60
N LYS A 347 8.20 5.62 -41.32
CA LYS A 347 8.27 5.32 -42.76
C LYS A 347 7.27 6.14 -43.61
N ARG A 348 6.73 7.23 -43.08
CA ARG A 348 5.93 8.19 -43.84
C ARG A 348 6.50 9.57 -43.71
#